data_AF-W4EUR6-F1
#
_entry.id   AF-W4EUR6-F1
#
_cell.length_a   1.000
_cell.length_b   1.000
_cell.length_c   1.000
_cell.angle_alpha   90.00
_cell.angle_beta   90.00
_cell.angle_gamma   90.00
#
_symmetry.space_group_name_H-M   'P 1'
#
loop_
_entity.id
_entity.type
_entity.pdbx_description
1 polymer ?
#
loop_
_entity_poly.entity_id
_entity_poly.type
_entity_poly.pdbx_seq_one_letter_code
_entity_poly.pdbx_strand_id
1 'polypeptide(L)'
;MEGHISLEEIEHWLKWRTFPPTRVNAKELLASLDMQSNIRWGILRKTHGVMADDEIWIRFKGETLTHRDVCLRKDLYYPEEPIRSELQ
;
A
#
# COMPACT_ATOMS: atom_id res chain seq x y z
N MET A 1 -24.20 -12.23 -5.80
CA MET A 1 -24.48 -10.79 -5.67
C MET A 1 -23.16 -10.11 -5.92
N GLU A 2 -22.99 -9.43 -7.06
CA GLU A 2 -21.78 -8.63 -7.27
C GLU A 2 -21.85 -7.44 -6.30
N GLY A 3 -20.84 -7.31 -5.43
CA GLY A 3 -20.70 -6.12 -4.61
C GLY A 3 -20.21 -4.98 -5.50
N HIS A 4 -20.92 -3.87 -5.50
CA HIS A 4 -20.46 -2.63 -6.15
C HIS A 4 -19.88 -1.73 -5.07
N ILE A 5 -18.73 -1.11 -5.35
CA ILE A 5 -18.19 -0.04 -4.53
C ILE A 5 -18.45 1.28 -5.24
N SER A 6 -19.06 2.22 -4.54
CA SER A 6 -19.28 3.57 -5.04
C SER A 6 -17.98 4.37 -5.10
N LEU A 7 -17.99 5.46 -5.88
CA LEU A 7 -16.87 6.39 -5.93
C LEU A 7 -16.59 7.03 -4.56
N GLU A 8 -17.63 7.25 -3.74
CA GLU A 8 -17.46 7.80 -2.40
C GLU A 8 -16.80 6.79 -1.45
N GLU A 9 -17.23 5.53 -1.50
CA GLU A 9 -16.64 4.47 -0.68
C GLU A 9 -15.17 4.23 -1.03
N ILE A 10 -14.82 4.24 -2.33
CA ILE A 10 -13.41 4.12 -2.71
C ILE A 10 -12.60 5.34 -2.27
N GLU A 11 -13.09 6.58 -2.44
CA GLU A 11 -12.37 7.78 -1.98
C GLU A 11 -12.18 7.79 -0.46
N HIS A 12 -13.18 7.35 0.31
CA HIS A 12 -13.03 7.14 1.74
C HIS A 12 -11.94 6.09 2.03
N TRP A 13 -11.98 4.94 1.38
CA TRP A 13 -10.97 3.91 1.58
C TRP A 13 -9.56 4.39 1.23
N LEU A 14 -9.38 5.11 0.11
CA LEU A 14 -8.09 5.73 -0.27
C LEU A 14 -7.56 6.68 0.80
N LYS A 15 -8.45 7.41 1.47
CA LYS A 15 -8.07 8.32 2.56
C LYS A 15 -7.52 7.57 3.76
N TRP A 16 -8.03 6.37 4.06
CA TRP A 16 -7.50 5.52 5.13
C TRP A 16 -6.17 4.87 4.75
N ARG A 17 -5.93 4.63 3.46
CA ARG A 17 -4.70 4.03 2.93
C ARG A 17 -3.58 5.01 2.61
N THR A 18 -3.80 6.30 2.87
CA THR A 18 -2.82 7.36 2.60
C THR A 18 -2.65 8.25 3.82
N PHE A 19 -1.44 8.79 4.01
CA PHE A 19 -1.23 9.77 5.06
C PHE A 19 -1.84 11.13 4.68
N PRO A 20 -2.40 11.88 5.64
CA PRO A 20 -2.94 13.20 5.36
C PRO A 20 -1.79 14.17 5.01
N PRO A 21 -2.04 15.17 4.15
CA PRO A 21 -1.03 16.18 3.78
C PRO A 21 -0.59 17.04 4.97
N THR A 22 -1.39 17.10 6.03
CA THR A 22 -1.10 17.81 7.29
C THR A 22 -0.20 17.02 8.25
N ARG A 23 0.19 15.79 7.92
CA ARG A 23 1.07 14.99 8.76
C ARG A 23 2.43 15.68 8.90
N VAL A 24 2.97 15.73 10.12
CA VAL A 24 4.21 16.45 10.44
C VAL A 24 5.40 16.04 9.55
N ASN A 25 5.51 14.75 9.22
CA ASN A 25 6.54 14.20 8.36
C ASN A 25 6.07 13.92 6.92
N ALA A 26 5.00 14.58 6.45
CA ALA A 26 4.45 14.33 5.11
C ALA A 26 5.48 14.54 3.99
N LYS A 27 6.37 15.54 4.10
CA LYS A 27 7.42 15.81 3.11
C LYS A 27 8.44 14.69 3.02
N GLU A 28 8.86 14.14 4.17
CA GLU A 28 9.80 13.02 4.23
C GLU A 28 9.18 11.76 3.64
N LEU A 29 7.91 11.48 3.96
CA LEU A 29 7.17 10.36 3.39
C LEU A 29 7.03 10.49 1.86
N LEU A 30 6.68 11.68 1.36
CA LEU A 30 6.62 11.92 -0.08
C LEU A 30 7.98 11.73 -0.75
N ALA A 31 9.07 12.23 -0.15
CA ALA A 31 10.42 12.03 -0.66
C ALA A 31 10.80 10.54 -0.70
N SER A 32 10.44 9.75 0.32
CA SER A 32 10.69 8.30 0.35
C SER A 32 9.95 7.52 -0.74
N LEU A 33 8.88 8.10 -1.29
CA LEU A 33 8.08 7.54 -2.38
C LEU A 33 8.48 8.09 -3.76
N ASP A 34 9.49 8.96 -3.83
CA ASP A 34 9.86 9.73 -5.02
C ASP A 34 8.68 10.54 -5.58
N MET A 35 8.02 11.28 -4.68
CA MET A 35 6.84 12.09 -4.99
C MET A 35 7.02 13.54 -4.50
N GLN A 36 6.44 14.49 -5.24
CA GLN A 36 6.49 15.93 -4.92
C GLN A 36 5.18 16.45 -4.30
N SER A 37 4.09 15.69 -4.38
CA SER A 37 2.77 16.11 -3.90
C SER A 37 1.95 14.93 -3.39
N ASN A 38 1.03 15.20 -2.46
CA ASN A 38 0.15 14.21 -1.85
C ASN A 38 -1.04 13.91 -2.78
N ILE A 39 -0.79 13.17 -3.85
CA ILE A 39 -1.83 12.63 -4.75
C ILE A 39 -2.14 11.21 -4.29
N ARG A 40 -3.33 10.97 -3.73
CA ARG A 40 -3.68 9.67 -3.10
C ARG A 40 -3.46 8.47 -4.02
N TRP A 41 -3.97 8.55 -5.25
CA TRP A 41 -3.77 7.52 -6.27
C TRP A 41 -2.29 7.28 -6.62
N GLY A 42 -1.47 8.33 -6.59
CA GLY A 42 -0.03 8.23 -6.79
C GLY A 42 0.66 7.52 -5.63
N ILE A 43 0.28 7.85 -4.38
CA ILE A 43 0.78 7.16 -3.18
C ILE A 43 0.42 5.67 -3.27
N LEU A 44 -0.83 5.34 -3.61
CA LEU A 44 -1.25 3.95 -3.74
C LEU A 44 -0.53 3.18 -4.84
N ARG A 45 -0.15 3.82 -5.95
CA ARG A 45 0.67 3.18 -6.98
C ARG A 45 2.05 2.79 -6.46
N LYS A 46 2.55 3.47 -5.43
CA LYS A 46 3.84 3.16 -4.79
C LYS A 46 3.70 2.17 -3.63
N THR A 47 2.60 2.24 -2.87
CA THR A 47 2.43 1.48 -1.62
C THR A 47 1.44 0.32 -1.71
N HIS A 48 0.68 0.23 -2.79
CA HIS A 48 -0.47 -0.67 -2.96
C HIS A 48 -1.56 -0.54 -1.88
N GLY A 49 -1.52 0.53 -1.06
CA GLY A 49 -2.44 0.71 0.07
C GLY A 49 -2.25 -0.31 1.21
N VAL A 50 -1.09 -0.99 1.24
CA VAL A 50 -0.75 -1.94 2.31
C VAL A 50 -0.62 -1.21 3.64
N MET A 51 -1.21 -1.77 4.68
CA MET A 51 -1.01 -1.35 6.07
C MET A 51 -0.18 -2.42 6.81
N ALA A 52 0.41 -2.05 7.94
CA ALA A 52 1.31 -2.96 8.67
C ALA A 52 0.60 -4.23 9.18
N ASP A 53 -0.70 -4.15 9.47
CA ASP A 53 -1.45 -5.16 10.23
C ASP A 53 -2.69 -5.70 9.49
N ASP A 54 -2.78 -5.53 8.16
CA ASP A 54 -3.86 -6.16 7.37
C ASP A 54 -3.37 -6.75 6.03
N GLU A 55 -4.20 -7.65 5.48
CA GLU A 55 -3.96 -8.33 4.20
C GLU A 55 -4.67 -7.63 3.02
N ILE A 56 -5.12 -6.39 3.22
CA ILE A 56 -5.93 -5.67 2.23
C ILE A 56 -5.02 -4.74 1.42
N TRP A 57 -4.99 -4.94 0.10
CA TRP A 57 -4.17 -4.16 -0.81
C TRP A 57 -4.81 -4.09 -2.20
N ILE A 58 -4.36 -3.14 -3.02
CA ILE A 58 -4.78 -3.01 -4.42
C ILE A 58 -3.71 -3.56 -5.34
N ARG A 59 -4.10 -4.54 -6.14
CA ARG A 59 -3.38 -4.93 -7.35
C ARG A 59 -3.94 -4.17 -8.55
N PHE A 60 -3.09 -3.46 -9.27
CA PHE A 60 -3.49 -2.76 -10.47
C PHE A 60 -3.50 -3.70 -11.68
N LYS A 61 -4.32 -3.36 -12.67
CA LYS A 61 -4.45 -4.12 -13.93
C LYS A 61 -3.07 -4.29 -14.58
N GLY A 62 -2.72 -5.52 -14.91
CA GLY A 62 -1.45 -5.90 -15.55
C GLY A 62 -0.34 -6.32 -14.58
N GLU A 63 -0.52 -6.12 -13.28
CA GLU A 63 0.44 -6.58 -12.28
C GLU A 63 0.24 -8.06 -11.95
N THR A 64 1.34 -8.76 -11.73
CA THR A 64 1.37 -10.15 -11.24
C THR A 64 1.76 -10.25 -9.77
N LEU A 65 1.80 -9.10 -9.08
CA LEU A 65 2.14 -9.04 -7.66
C LEU A 65 1.18 -9.89 -6.83
N THR A 66 1.69 -10.35 -5.70
CA THR A 66 0.98 -11.05 -4.65
C THR A 66 1.10 -10.26 -3.35
N HIS A 67 0.27 -10.59 -2.35
CA HIS A 67 0.38 -9.97 -1.02
C HIS A 67 1.81 -10.06 -0.45
N ARG A 68 2.50 -11.18 -0.67
CA ARG A 68 3.91 -11.37 -0.27
C ARG A 68 4.85 -10.32 -0.83
N ASP A 69 4.63 -9.88 -2.06
CA ASP A 69 5.51 -8.91 -2.71
C ASP A 69 5.37 -7.51 -2.09
N VAL A 70 4.21 -7.21 -1.50
CA VAL A 70 3.86 -5.87 -1.02
C VAL A 70 3.74 -5.76 0.51
N CYS A 71 3.61 -6.86 1.24
CA CYS A 71 3.45 -6.82 2.69
C CYS A 71 4.73 -6.36 3.41
N LEU A 72 4.53 -5.59 4.49
CA LEU A 72 5.61 -5.05 5.32
C LEU A 72 6.18 -6.11 6.27
N ARG A 73 5.31 -6.95 6.85
CA ARG A 73 5.65 -7.94 7.90
C ARG A 73 5.66 -9.37 7.34
N LYS A 74 6.64 -9.68 6.50
CA LYS A 74 6.75 -11.00 5.85
C LYS A 74 6.87 -12.14 6.86
N ASP A 75 7.61 -11.91 7.93
CA ASP A 75 7.79 -12.80 9.07
C ASP A 75 6.46 -13.19 9.75
N LEU A 76 5.51 -12.26 9.83
CA LEU A 76 4.20 -12.50 10.44
C LEU A 76 3.30 -13.35 9.53
N TYR A 77 3.22 -12.99 8.25
CA TYR A 77 2.28 -13.61 7.30
C TYR A 77 2.84 -14.86 6.59
N TYR A 78 4.16 -15.00 6.56
CA TYR A 78 4.89 -16.05 5.86
C TYR A 78 6.09 -16.57 6.67
N PRO A 79 5.87 -17.08 7.90
CA PRO A 79 6.94 -17.44 8.84
C PRO A 79 7.84 -18.60 8.38
N GLU A 80 7.33 -19.47 7.53
CA GLU A 80 8.03 -20.68 7.06
C GLU A 80 8.99 -20.43 5.90
N GLU A 81 9.07 -19.18 5.40
CA GLU A 81 9.89 -18.86 4.23
C GLU A 81 11.08 -17.96 4.58
N PRO A 82 12.29 -18.31 4.11
CA PRO A 82 13.47 -17.49 4.37
C PRO A 82 13.27 -16.09 3.78
N ILE A 83 13.67 -15.07 4.53
CA ILE A 83 13.57 -13.68 4.09
C ILE A 83 14.44 -13.55 2.83
N ARG A 84 13.89 -13.10 1.69
CA ARG A 84 14.63 -12.98 0.41
C ARG A 84 15.94 -12.19 0.51
N SER A 85 16.14 -11.38 1.55
CA SER A 85 17.41 -10.70 1.85
C SER A 85 18.55 -11.63 2.26
N GLU A 86 18.25 -12.89 2.61
CA GLU A 86 19.23 -13.92 2.98
C GLU A 86 19.65 -14.81 1.79
N LEU A 87 19.10 -14.54 0.60
CA LEU A 87 19.37 -15.30 -0.64
C LEU A 87 20.24 -14.52 -1.64
N GLN A 88 20.96 -13.48 -1.18
CA GLN A 88 21.92 -12.71 -1.98
C GLN A 88 23.33 -12.79 -1.41
#